data_AF-A0AA95JBP0-F1
#
_entry.id   AF-A0AA95JBP0-F1
#
_cell.length_a   1.000
_cell.length_b   1.000
_cell.length_c   1.000
_cell.angle_alpha   90.00
_cell.angle_beta   90.00
_cell.angle_gamma   90.00
#
_symmetry.space_group_name_H-M   'P 1'
#
loop_
_entity.id
_entity.type
_entity.pdbx_description
1 polymer ?
#
loop_
_entity_poly.entity_id
_entity_poly.type
_entity_poly.pdbx_seq_one_letter_code
_entity_poly.pdbx_strand_id
1 'polypeptide(L)'
;MRQILLITDGGSNVGDSPVIAAAQAYAEGITINVAGVIDEGVIGEHGATEIAEIARAGGGISRIVTSRQLSHTVQMMTRQTVAGSVRQAVNHELRQLFDIKDLSELPPPKRGEIVKVMEDLEETMALSVALLIDASASMKPKLHAVEEAVRELTLSLQARKGKSQVAVFHFPGESSDEYCVRDAQWTRDATKLNKLFGKIRMRGTTPTGPALLEVVEYIRATCGKIEVELADDAQITSRNRSNEVRSDYVG
;
A
#
# COMPACT_ATOMS: atom_id res chain seq x y z
N MET A 1 8.46 0.25 -2.77
CA MET A 1 7.07 -0.18 -2.56
C MET A 1 6.27 0.92 -1.86
N ARG A 2 4.99 1.08 -2.21
CA ARG A 2 4.05 2.04 -1.61
C ARG A 2 2.87 1.26 -1.03
N GLN A 3 2.48 1.57 0.21
CA GLN A 3 1.35 0.93 0.88
C GLN A 3 0.47 1.98 1.55
N ILE A 4 -0.84 1.74 1.55
CA ILE A 4 -1.78 2.37 2.46
C ILE A 4 -2.21 1.30 3.48
N LEU A 5 -2.17 1.65 4.76
CA LEU A 5 -2.74 0.85 5.83
C LEU A 5 -3.96 1.59 6.38
N LEU A 6 -5.14 1.12 5.99
CA LEU A 6 -6.42 1.62 6.48
C LEU A 6 -6.73 0.98 7.84
N ILE A 7 -6.99 1.79 8.86
CA ILE A 7 -7.44 1.34 10.18
C ILE A 7 -8.85 1.89 10.38
N THR A 8 -9.85 1.03 10.44
CA THR A 8 -11.27 1.40 10.53
C THR A 8 -12.03 0.35 11.31
N ASP A 9 -13.23 0.67 11.78
CA ASP A 9 -14.19 -0.32 12.27
C ASP A 9 -15.32 -0.63 11.27
N GLY A 10 -15.19 -0.11 10.03
CA GLY A 10 -16.07 -0.36 8.89
C GLY A 10 -17.26 0.60 8.81
N GLY A 11 -18.13 0.39 7.83
CA GLY A 11 -19.38 1.13 7.68
C GLY A 11 -19.20 2.45 6.92
N SER A 12 -18.45 2.44 5.80
CA SER A 12 -18.43 3.61 4.93
C SER A 12 -19.86 3.94 4.49
N ASN A 13 -20.25 5.19 4.69
CA ASN A 13 -21.63 5.62 4.60
C ASN A 13 -21.82 6.92 3.81
N VAL A 14 -20.72 7.51 3.32
CA VAL A 14 -20.71 8.80 2.61
C VAL A 14 -19.66 8.76 1.50
N GLY A 15 -20.01 9.29 0.33
CA GLY A 15 -19.09 9.50 -0.79
C GLY A 15 -18.93 8.28 -1.71
N ASP A 16 -17.87 8.31 -2.51
CA ASP A 16 -17.55 7.27 -3.48
C ASP A 16 -17.20 5.93 -2.81
N SER A 17 -17.38 4.84 -3.55
CA SER A 17 -17.12 3.49 -3.04
C SER A 17 -15.64 3.30 -2.67
N PRO A 18 -15.33 2.86 -1.43
CA PRO A 18 -13.95 2.58 -1.02
C PRO A 18 -13.32 1.40 -1.76
N VAL A 19 -14.12 0.47 -2.27
CA VAL A 19 -13.64 -0.66 -3.08
C VAL A 19 -13.13 -0.17 -4.45
N ILE A 20 -13.84 0.78 -5.07
CA ILE A 20 -13.42 1.39 -6.34
C ILE A 20 -12.14 2.20 -6.15
N ALA A 21 -12.09 3.04 -5.11
CA ALA A 21 -10.89 3.79 -4.75
C ALA A 21 -9.69 2.86 -4.51
N ALA A 22 -9.93 1.71 -3.88
CA ALA A 22 -8.88 0.75 -3.63
C ALA A 22 -8.36 0.05 -4.90
N ALA A 23 -9.25 -0.31 -5.82
CA ALA A 23 -8.87 -0.86 -7.11
C ALA A 23 -8.03 0.14 -7.92
N GLN A 24 -8.37 1.44 -7.87
CA GLN A 24 -7.60 2.49 -8.51
C GLN A 24 -6.19 2.61 -7.91
N ALA A 25 -6.08 2.62 -6.57
CA ALA A 25 -4.78 2.66 -5.90
C ALA A 25 -3.87 1.49 -6.33
N TYR A 26 -4.45 0.29 -6.43
CA TYR A 26 -3.71 -0.90 -6.84
C TYR A 26 -3.22 -0.83 -8.29
N ALA A 27 -4.05 -0.29 -9.20
CA ALA A 27 -3.65 -0.04 -10.59
C ALA A 27 -2.46 0.95 -10.68
N GLU A 28 -2.29 1.83 -9.70
CA GLU A 28 -1.16 2.75 -9.57
C GLU A 28 0.03 2.17 -8.78
N GLY A 29 -0.01 0.87 -8.47
CA GLY A 29 1.02 0.14 -7.72
C GLY A 29 1.14 0.55 -6.25
N ILE A 30 0.01 0.95 -5.65
CA ILE A 30 -0.13 1.21 -4.22
C ILE A 30 -0.97 0.08 -3.61
N THR A 31 -0.38 -0.71 -2.72
CA THR A 31 -1.11 -1.80 -2.06
C THR A 31 -1.90 -1.29 -0.86
N ILE A 32 -3.15 -1.74 -0.68
CA ILE A 32 -3.96 -1.36 0.48
C ILE A 32 -4.19 -2.55 1.40
N ASN A 33 -3.72 -2.40 2.63
CA ASN A 33 -4.01 -3.30 3.74
C ASN A 33 -5.10 -2.69 4.63
N VAL A 34 -5.99 -3.51 5.19
CA VAL A 34 -7.11 -3.02 6.02
C VAL A 34 -7.14 -3.74 7.37
N ALA A 35 -6.93 -2.99 8.45
CA ALA A 35 -7.08 -3.47 9.82
C ALA A 35 -8.44 -3.00 10.39
N GLY A 36 -9.37 -3.95 10.48
CA GLY A 36 -10.66 -3.80 11.12
C GLY A 36 -10.55 -3.87 12.64
N VAL A 37 -10.90 -2.82 13.38
CA VAL A 37 -10.78 -2.82 14.86
C VAL A 37 -12.14 -3.04 15.53
N ILE A 38 -12.27 -4.17 16.21
CA ILE A 38 -13.42 -4.49 17.08
C ILE A 38 -13.12 -4.11 18.53
N ASP A 39 -14.16 -3.66 19.22
CA ASP A 39 -14.21 -3.69 20.69
C ASP A 39 -14.69 -5.08 21.16
N GLU A 40 -15.02 -5.27 22.44
CA GLU A 40 -15.62 -6.52 22.98
C GLU A 40 -16.98 -6.91 22.36
N GLY A 41 -17.40 -6.25 21.27
CA GLY A 41 -18.56 -6.57 20.44
C GLY A 41 -18.18 -7.06 19.03
N VAL A 42 -19.19 -7.44 18.26
CA VAL A 42 -19.01 -7.99 16.91
C VAL A 42 -18.97 -6.84 15.88
N ILE A 43 -17.99 -6.81 14.97
CA ILE A 43 -18.13 -6.02 13.73
C ILE A 43 -19.36 -6.58 13.01
N GLY A 44 -20.30 -5.72 12.62
CA GLY A 44 -21.44 -6.16 11.82
C GLY A 44 -20.96 -6.86 10.54
N GLU A 45 -21.67 -7.90 10.10
CA GLU A 45 -21.32 -8.70 8.91
C GLU A 45 -21.04 -7.86 7.65
N HIS A 46 -21.74 -6.73 7.53
CA HIS A 46 -21.55 -5.74 6.46
C HIS A 46 -20.18 -5.04 6.54
N GLY A 47 -19.71 -4.65 7.73
CA GLY A 47 -18.40 -4.01 7.91
C GLY A 47 -17.24 -4.98 7.67
N ALA A 48 -17.39 -6.25 8.07
CA ALA A 48 -16.39 -7.28 7.80
C ALA A 48 -16.22 -7.53 6.30
N THR A 49 -17.34 -7.60 5.57
CA THR A 49 -17.35 -7.77 4.12
C THR A 49 -16.67 -6.59 3.42
N GLU A 50 -17.05 -5.36 3.78
CA GLU A 50 -16.44 -4.14 3.22
C GLU A 50 -14.92 -4.11 3.44
N ILE A 51 -14.46 -4.38 4.66
CA ILE A 51 -13.03 -4.44 4.99
C ILE A 51 -12.28 -5.45 4.12
N ALA A 52 -12.87 -6.63 3.90
CA ALA A 52 -12.28 -7.66 3.05
C ALA A 52 -12.26 -7.28 1.57
N GLU A 53 -13.32 -6.64 1.08
CA GLU A 53 -13.42 -6.22 -0.32
C GLU A 53 -12.45 -5.09 -0.66
N ILE A 54 -12.29 -4.10 0.24
CA ILE A 54 -11.31 -3.01 0.07
C ILE A 54 -9.90 -3.59 -0.03
N ALA A 55 -9.50 -4.46 0.90
CA ALA A 55 -8.16 -5.05 0.87
C ALA A 55 -7.92 -5.89 -0.39
N ARG A 56 -8.92 -6.69 -0.79
CA ARG A 56 -8.86 -7.52 -1.99
C ARG A 56 -8.71 -6.66 -3.26
N ALA A 57 -9.51 -5.61 -3.40
CA ALA A 57 -9.42 -4.69 -4.53
C ALA A 57 -8.10 -3.91 -4.54
N GLY A 58 -7.59 -3.57 -3.35
CA GLY A 58 -6.29 -2.93 -3.16
C GLY A 58 -5.07 -3.85 -3.25
N GLY A 59 -5.25 -5.13 -3.57
CA GLY A 59 -4.17 -6.13 -3.69
C GLY A 59 -3.42 -6.43 -2.38
N GLY A 60 -4.00 -6.09 -1.23
CA GLY A 60 -3.42 -6.35 0.08
C GLY A 60 -4.23 -7.36 0.89
N ILE A 61 -4.09 -7.30 2.21
CA ILE A 61 -4.76 -8.22 3.14
C ILE A 61 -5.60 -7.47 4.16
N SER A 62 -6.68 -8.11 4.60
CA SER A 62 -7.52 -7.62 5.69
C SER A 62 -7.41 -8.49 6.94
N ARG A 63 -7.53 -7.86 8.11
CA ARG A 63 -7.65 -8.55 9.39
C ARG A 63 -8.63 -7.82 10.30
N ILE A 64 -9.52 -8.56 10.93
CA ILE A 64 -10.35 -8.07 12.03
C ILE A 64 -9.65 -8.42 13.33
N VAL A 65 -9.42 -7.43 14.19
CA VAL A 65 -8.61 -7.54 15.40
C VAL A 65 -9.20 -6.77 16.56
N THR A 66 -8.90 -7.24 17.76
CA THR A 66 -9.12 -6.46 18.98
C THR A 66 -8.08 -5.34 19.10
N SER A 67 -8.41 -4.27 19.83
CA SER A 67 -7.48 -3.19 20.17
C SER A 67 -6.13 -3.71 20.73
N ARG A 68 -6.15 -4.77 21.54
CA ARG A 68 -4.93 -5.39 22.11
C ARG A 68 -4.02 -6.03 21.05
N GLN A 69 -4.59 -6.54 19.96
CA GLN A 69 -3.85 -7.25 18.91
C GLN A 69 -3.43 -6.33 17.76
N LEU A 70 -3.92 -5.09 17.75
CA LEU A 70 -3.78 -4.17 16.62
C LEU A 70 -2.32 -3.95 16.24
N SER A 71 -1.46 -3.57 17.20
CA SER A 71 -0.05 -3.25 16.91
C SER A 71 0.71 -4.41 16.25
N HIS A 72 0.64 -5.60 16.84
CA HIS A 72 1.26 -6.79 16.26
C HIS A 72 0.70 -7.08 14.86
N THR A 73 -0.60 -6.88 14.67
CA THR A 73 -1.25 -7.23 13.41
C THR A 73 -0.87 -6.28 12.29
N VAL A 74 -0.83 -4.96 12.53
CA VAL A 74 -0.41 -4.00 11.49
C VAL A 74 1.04 -4.23 11.04
N GLN A 75 1.93 -4.58 11.98
CA GLN A 75 3.31 -4.93 11.66
C GLN A 75 3.39 -6.22 10.84
N MET A 76 2.68 -7.26 11.27
CA MET A 76 2.60 -8.53 10.55
C MET A 76 2.04 -8.33 9.14
N MET A 77 0.96 -7.57 9.00
CA MET A 77 0.34 -7.31 7.71
C MET A 77 1.30 -6.60 6.76
N THR A 78 1.97 -5.55 7.24
CA THR A 78 2.98 -4.82 6.47
C THR A 78 4.08 -5.76 5.95
N ARG A 79 4.62 -6.62 6.83
CA ARG A 79 5.66 -7.61 6.45
C ARG A 79 5.16 -8.64 5.45
N GLN A 80 3.96 -9.20 5.66
CA GLN A 80 3.39 -10.18 4.73
C GLN A 80 3.16 -9.58 3.34
N THR A 81 2.67 -8.35 3.27
CA THR A 81 2.43 -7.67 2.00
C THR A 81 3.73 -7.32 1.28
N VAL A 82 4.79 -6.95 2.02
CA VAL A 82 6.15 -6.79 1.47
C VAL A 82 6.66 -8.11 0.89
N ALA A 83 6.66 -9.19 1.68
CA ALA A 83 7.15 -10.51 1.26
C ALA A 83 6.37 -11.07 0.06
N GLY A 84 5.03 -10.91 0.07
CA GLY A 84 4.16 -11.29 -1.04
C GLY A 84 4.50 -10.54 -2.32
N SER A 85 4.76 -9.23 -2.22
CA SER A 85 5.11 -8.40 -3.38
C SER A 85 6.49 -8.75 -3.94
N VAL A 86 7.47 -9.05 -3.09
CA VAL A 86 8.79 -9.56 -3.54
C VAL A 86 8.64 -10.88 -4.26
N ARG A 87 7.89 -11.83 -3.69
CA ARG A 87 7.63 -13.12 -4.32
C ARG A 87 6.97 -12.95 -5.67
N GLN A 88 5.98 -12.06 -5.79
CA GLN A 88 5.30 -11.78 -7.04
C GLN A 88 6.26 -11.19 -8.08
N ALA A 89 7.09 -10.22 -7.70
CA ALA A 89 8.08 -9.62 -8.59
C ALA A 89 9.12 -10.66 -9.07
N VAL A 90 9.67 -11.46 -8.16
CA VAL A 90 10.64 -12.50 -8.51
C VAL A 90 10.00 -13.59 -9.40
N ASN A 91 8.79 -14.04 -9.09
CA ASN A 91 8.09 -14.99 -9.96
C ASN A 91 7.77 -14.40 -11.34
N HIS A 92 7.53 -13.10 -11.45
CA HIS A 92 7.35 -12.42 -12.72
C HIS A 92 8.65 -12.44 -13.55
N GLU A 93 9.78 -12.06 -12.95
CA GLU A 93 11.10 -12.10 -13.59
C GLU A 93 11.49 -13.53 -14.03
N LEU A 94 11.24 -14.53 -13.18
CA LEU A 94 11.49 -15.94 -13.51
C LEU A 94 10.69 -16.41 -14.72
N ARG A 95 9.43 -15.98 -14.84
CA ARG A 95 8.58 -16.28 -16.01
C ARG A 95 9.09 -15.58 -17.26
N GLN A 96 9.39 -14.28 -17.16
CA GLN A 96 9.77 -13.48 -18.32
C GLN A 96 11.13 -13.85 -18.89
N LEU A 97 12.13 -14.09 -18.03
CA LEU A 97 13.51 -14.31 -18.46
C LEU A 97 13.85 -15.79 -18.66
N PHE A 98 13.17 -16.70 -17.97
CA PHE A 98 13.56 -18.11 -17.91
C PHE A 98 12.41 -19.09 -18.24
N ASP A 99 11.19 -18.61 -18.52
CA ASP A 99 9.98 -19.43 -18.73
C ASP A 99 9.67 -20.41 -17.57
N ILE A 100 10.06 -20.01 -16.35
CA ILE A 100 9.83 -20.79 -15.12
C ILE A 100 8.58 -20.26 -14.43
N LYS A 101 7.56 -21.10 -14.25
CA LYS A 101 6.25 -20.63 -13.76
C LYS A 101 6.26 -20.29 -12.30
N ASP A 102 7.04 -21.01 -11.51
CA ASP A 102 7.11 -20.80 -10.07
C ASP A 102 8.46 -21.24 -9.49
N LEU A 103 8.83 -20.63 -8.38
CA LEU A 103 10.00 -20.96 -7.58
C LEU A 103 10.12 -22.47 -7.26
N SER A 104 8.98 -23.17 -7.13
CA SER A 104 8.91 -24.62 -6.89
C SER A 104 9.42 -25.48 -8.04
N GLU A 105 9.54 -24.95 -9.26
CA GLU A 105 10.11 -25.65 -10.42
C GLU A 105 11.65 -25.62 -10.41
N LEU A 106 12.28 -24.73 -9.62
CA LEU A 106 13.73 -24.68 -9.49
C LEU A 106 14.27 -25.86 -8.68
N PRO A 107 15.44 -26.41 -9.06
CA PRO A 107 16.18 -27.38 -8.24
C PRO A 107 16.47 -26.82 -6.83
N PRO A 108 16.51 -27.66 -5.78
CA PRO A 108 16.66 -27.20 -4.39
C PRO A 108 17.82 -26.22 -4.13
N PRO A 109 19.04 -26.41 -4.70
CA PRO A 109 20.13 -25.46 -4.51
C PRO A 109 19.82 -24.06 -5.04
N LYS A 110 19.34 -23.96 -6.29
CA LYS A 110 18.97 -22.68 -6.91
C LYS A 110 17.79 -22.03 -6.21
N ARG A 111 16.83 -22.83 -5.76
CA ARG A 111 15.70 -22.34 -4.96
C ARG A 111 16.18 -21.64 -3.69
N GLY A 112 17.15 -22.25 -3.00
CA GLY A 112 17.76 -21.66 -1.79
C GLY A 112 18.47 -20.35 -2.06
N GLU A 113 19.14 -20.21 -3.21
CA GLU A 113 19.76 -18.95 -3.63
C GLU A 113 18.72 -17.85 -3.87
N ILE A 114 17.65 -18.15 -4.60
CA ILE A 114 16.59 -17.18 -4.87
C ILE A 114 15.87 -16.76 -3.58
N VAL A 115 15.61 -17.69 -2.65
CA VAL A 115 15.02 -17.36 -1.34
C VAL A 115 15.88 -16.36 -0.58
N LYS A 116 17.20 -16.53 -0.57
CA LYS A 116 18.11 -15.55 0.07
C LYS A 116 18.04 -14.18 -0.58
N VAL A 117 18.00 -14.13 -1.92
CA VAL A 117 17.83 -12.86 -2.64
C VAL A 117 16.50 -12.20 -2.28
N MET A 118 15.42 -12.97 -2.17
CA MET A 118 14.13 -12.45 -1.73
C MET A 118 14.19 -11.86 -0.31
N GLU A 119 14.80 -12.56 0.64
CA GLU A 119 14.99 -12.07 2.02
C GLU A 119 15.79 -10.75 2.05
N ASP A 120 16.85 -10.66 1.25
CA ASP A 120 17.65 -9.44 1.13
C ASP A 120 16.85 -8.28 0.51
N LEU A 121 16.01 -8.55 -0.50
CA LEU A 121 15.11 -7.56 -1.10
C LEU A 121 14.05 -7.07 -0.11
N GLU A 122 13.44 -8.00 0.65
CA GLU A 122 12.48 -7.69 1.72
C GLU A 122 13.06 -6.71 2.74
N GLU A 123 14.33 -6.89 3.10
CA GLU A 123 15.01 -6.07 4.11
C GLU A 123 15.52 -4.72 3.56
N THR A 124 15.97 -4.67 2.31
CA THR A 124 16.66 -3.49 1.73
C THR A 124 15.77 -2.57 0.91
N MET A 125 14.61 -3.02 0.42
CA MET A 125 13.77 -2.17 -0.43
C MET A 125 13.25 -0.92 0.30
N ALA A 126 13.11 0.17 -0.45
CA ALA A 126 12.42 1.35 0.04
C ALA A 126 10.92 1.08 0.24
N LEU A 127 10.37 1.51 1.38
CA LEU A 127 8.97 1.31 1.74
C LEU A 127 8.36 2.62 2.24
N SER A 128 7.26 3.03 1.60
CA SER A 128 6.47 4.18 2.06
C SER A 128 5.10 3.67 2.50
N VAL A 129 4.76 3.87 3.78
CA VAL A 129 3.48 3.44 4.35
C VAL A 129 2.68 4.66 4.77
N ALA A 130 1.56 4.93 4.11
CA ALA A 130 0.59 5.91 4.56
C ALA A 130 -0.44 5.22 5.47
N LEU A 131 -0.55 5.65 6.72
CA LEU A 131 -1.63 5.21 7.60
C LEU A 131 -2.82 6.12 7.39
N LEU A 132 -3.97 5.53 7.08
CA LEU A 132 -5.24 6.23 6.97
C LEU A 132 -6.15 5.73 8.11
N ILE A 133 -6.46 6.62 9.04
CA ILE A 133 -7.06 6.27 10.32
C ILE A 133 -8.48 6.80 10.38
N ASP A 134 -9.41 5.91 10.67
CA ASP A 134 -10.79 6.27 10.94
C ASP A 134 -10.87 6.98 12.31
N ALA A 135 -11.42 8.19 12.28
CA ALA A 135 -11.72 9.04 13.42
C ALA A 135 -13.24 9.20 13.61
N SER A 136 -14.02 8.21 13.19
CA SER A 136 -15.44 8.13 13.49
C SER A 136 -15.68 8.04 15.00
N ALA A 137 -16.89 8.40 15.45
CA ALA A 137 -17.23 8.39 16.89
C ALA A 137 -17.02 7.03 17.57
N SER A 138 -17.19 5.92 16.84
CA SER A 138 -16.97 4.55 17.33
C SER A 138 -15.50 4.18 17.51
N MET A 139 -14.57 4.96 16.94
CA MET A 139 -13.13 4.77 17.10
C MET A 139 -12.58 5.38 18.41
N LYS A 140 -13.39 6.14 19.16
CA LYS A 140 -12.98 6.81 20.41
C LYS A 140 -12.34 5.89 21.44
N PRO A 141 -12.93 4.74 21.80
CA PRO A 141 -12.29 3.82 22.74
C PRO A 141 -11.02 3.15 22.18
N LYS A 142 -10.88 3.10 20.85
CA LYS A 142 -9.82 2.37 20.13
C LYS A 142 -8.58 3.25 19.85
N LEU A 143 -8.71 4.58 19.93
CA LEU A 143 -7.69 5.53 19.51
C LEU A 143 -6.32 5.32 20.17
N HIS A 144 -6.30 5.01 21.47
CA HIS A 144 -5.05 4.75 22.19
C HIS A 144 -4.29 3.55 21.59
N ALA A 145 -5.01 2.48 21.26
CA ALA A 145 -4.41 1.31 20.63
C ALA A 145 -3.93 1.62 19.21
N VAL A 146 -4.64 2.47 18.47
CA VAL A 146 -4.22 2.94 17.15
C VAL A 146 -2.93 3.76 17.25
N GLU A 147 -2.84 4.70 18.19
CA GLU A 147 -1.64 5.51 18.44
C GLU A 147 -0.43 4.62 18.76
N GLU A 148 -0.62 3.63 19.63
CA GLU A 148 0.40 2.63 19.94
C GLU A 148 0.84 1.83 18.71
N ALA A 149 -0.12 1.35 17.92
CA ALA A 149 0.16 0.60 16.70
C ALA A 149 0.95 1.44 15.68
N VAL A 150 0.60 2.72 15.50
CA VAL A 150 1.32 3.64 14.61
C VAL A 150 2.77 3.85 15.08
N ARG A 151 2.96 4.06 16.37
CA ARG A 151 4.28 4.25 16.97
C ARG A 151 5.15 3.01 16.80
N GLU A 152 4.65 1.84 17.17
CA GLU A 152 5.39 0.59 17.08
C GLU A 152 5.68 0.17 15.64
N LEU A 153 4.73 0.39 14.71
CA LEU A 153 4.98 0.19 13.29
C LEU A 153 6.11 1.08 12.80
N THR A 154 6.12 2.36 13.18
CA THR A 154 7.18 3.29 12.78
C THR A 154 8.54 2.86 13.33
N LEU A 155 8.61 2.42 14.59
CA LEU A 155 9.83 1.86 15.18
C LEU A 155 10.29 0.59 14.44
N SER A 156 9.36 -0.33 14.11
CA SER A 156 9.69 -1.53 13.34
C SER A 156 10.19 -1.19 11.93
N LEU A 157 9.66 -0.14 11.31
CA LEU A 157 10.07 0.30 9.98
C LEU A 157 11.42 1.02 9.99
N GLN A 158 11.74 1.75 11.06
CA GLN A 158 13.06 2.35 11.30
C GLN A 158 14.17 1.31 11.43
N ALA A 159 13.87 0.14 12.02
CA ALA A 159 14.84 -0.92 12.22
C ALA A 159 15.26 -1.65 10.93
N ARG A 160 14.50 -1.47 9.83
CA ARG A 160 14.84 -2.07 8.53
C ARG A 160 16.09 -1.42 7.93
N LYS A 161 16.91 -2.21 7.23
CA LYS A 161 18.07 -1.71 6.46
C LYS A 161 17.63 -0.74 5.35
N GLY A 162 16.51 -1.06 4.69
CA GLY A 162 15.93 -0.24 3.62
C GLY A 162 15.38 1.10 4.10
N LYS A 163 15.26 2.05 3.18
CA LYS A 163 14.65 3.36 3.48
C LYS A 163 13.14 3.20 3.68
N SER A 164 12.70 3.12 4.93
CA SER A 164 11.29 3.16 5.30
C SER A 164 10.86 4.56 5.75
N GLN A 165 9.67 4.99 5.34
CA GLN A 165 9.03 6.23 5.80
C GLN A 165 7.53 6.04 6.00
N VAL A 166 6.96 6.86 6.88
CA VAL A 166 5.55 6.80 7.29
C VAL A 166 4.92 8.19 7.15
N ALA A 167 3.69 8.24 6.65
CA ALA A 167 2.81 9.40 6.73
C ALA A 167 1.51 9.00 7.43
N VAL A 168 0.89 9.93 8.15
CA VAL A 168 -0.31 9.66 8.95
C VAL A 168 -1.41 10.62 8.55
N PHE A 169 -2.59 10.05 8.30
CA PHE A 169 -3.82 10.74 7.95
C PHE A 169 -4.95 10.23 8.83
N HIS A 170 -5.93 11.09 9.08
CA HIS A 170 -7.21 10.66 9.63
C HIS A 170 -8.38 11.18 8.81
N PHE A 171 -9.50 10.47 8.88
CA PHE A 171 -10.76 10.87 8.25
C PHE A 171 -11.92 10.64 9.23
N PRO A 172 -13.00 11.44 9.18
CA PRO A 172 -13.27 12.52 8.22
C PRO A 172 -12.44 13.78 8.49
N GLY A 173 -12.29 14.63 7.46
CA GLY A 173 -11.60 15.91 7.56
C GLY A 173 -12.40 17.03 8.26
N GLU A 174 -11.80 18.22 8.32
CA GLU A 174 -12.39 19.33 9.08
C GLU A 174 -13.52 20.05 8.34
N SER A 175 -13.52 20.01 7.00
CA SER A 175 -14.46 20.71 6.11
C SER A 175 -15.11 19.76 5.09
N SER A 176 -16.10 20.24 4.33
CA SER A 176 -16.77 19.43 3.29
C SER A 176 -15.87 19.10 2.10
N ASP A 177 -14.82 19.89 1.90
CA ASP A 177 -13.93 19.82 0.73
C ASP A 177 -12.60 19.11 1.06
N GLU A 178 -12.45 18.64 2.30
CA GLU A 178 -11.29 17.90 2.80
C GLU A 178 -11.80 16.60 3.45
N TYR A 179 -11.61 15.47 2.77
CA TYR A 179 -12.10 14.18 3.26
C TYR A 179 -11.17 13.58 4.32
N CYS A 180 -9.88 13.89 4.30
CA CYS A 180 -8.93 13.51 5.34
C CYS A 180 -7.97 14.64 5.72
N VAL A 181 -7.53 14.65 6.98
CA VAL A 181 -6.48 15.56 7.47
C VAL A 181 -5.15 14.81 7.46
N ARG A 182 -4.10 15.48 6.99
CA ARG A 182 -2.72 14.98 7.11
C ARG A 182 -2.12 15.38 8.47
N ASP A 183 -2.12 14.44 9.41
CA ASP A 183 -1.52 14.62 10.74
C ASP A 183 0.01 14.67 10.69
N ALA A 184 0.62 13.85 9.83
CA ALA A 184 2.06 13.84 9.61
C ALA A 184 2.42 13.59 8.15
N GLN A 185 3.31 14.43 7.63
CA GLN A 185 4.03 14.17 6.38
C GLN A 185 5.01 13.00 6.54
N TRP A 186 5.57 12.54 5.41
CA TRP A 186 6.62 11.52 5.40
C TRP A 186 7.71 11.78 6.45
N THR A 187 7.81 10.87 7.39
CA THR A 187 8.80 10.88 8.46
C THR A 187 9.39 9.50 8.63
N ARG A 188 10.65 9.46 9.04
CA ARG A 188 11.32 8.25 9.51
C ARG A 188 11.47 8.24 11.01
N ASP A 189 10.93 9.24 11.71
CA ASP A 189 11.13 9.49 13.12
C ASP A 189 9.84 9.25 13.90
N ALA A 190 9.78 8.14 14.64
CA ALA A 190 8.66 7.76 15.50
C ALA A 190 8.36 8.82 16.57
N THR A 191 9.36 9.57 17.04
CA THR A 191 9.16 10.57 18.10
C THR A 191 8.29 11.74 17.65
N LYS A 192 8.25 12.02 16.34
CA LYS A 192 7.38 13.06 15.75
C LYS A 192 5.90 12.69 15.76
N LEU A 193 5.56 11.42 16.00
CA LEU A 193 4.19 10.92 15.99
C LEU A 193 3.52 10.95 17.38
N ASN A 194 4.29 11.14 18.46
CA ASN A 194 3.84 11.08 19.87
C ASN A 194 2.80 12.14 20.28
N LYS A 195 2.47 13.11 19.41
CA LYS A 195 1.53 14.21 19.71
C LYS A 195 0.40 14.36 18.70
N LEU A 196 0.25 13.40 17.78
CA LEU A 196 -0.72 13.51 16.68
C LEU A 196 -2.15 13.30 17.19
N PHE A 197 -2.35 12.28 18.02
CA PHE A 197 -3.68 11.77 18.36
C PHE A 197 -4.44 12.61 19.38
N GLY A 198 -3.74 13.44 20.18
CA GLY A 198 -4.37 14.36 21.14
C GLY A 198 -5.20 15.48 20.50
N LYS A 199 -5.08 15.69 19.18
CA LYS A 199 -5.80 16.73 18.42
C LYS A 199 -6.91 16.20 17.53
N ILE A 200 -7.00 14.88 17.34
CA ILE A 200 -7.98 14.26 16.44
C ILE A 200 -9.38 14.44 17.02
N ARG A 201 -10.23 15.16 16.29
CA ARG A 201 -11.61 15.40 16.66
C ARG A 201 -12.50 14.36 16.02
N MET A 202 -13.06 13.47 16.82
CA MET A 202 -13.91 12.42 16.29
C MET A 202 -15.29 12.93 15.86
N ARG A 203 -15.75 12.48 14.69
CA ARG A 203 -16.99 12.94 14.05
C ARG A 203 -17.84 11.75 13.56
N GLY A 204 -19.06 12.01 13.09
CA GLY A 204 -20.05 10.95 12.83
C GLY A 204 -20.03 10.30 11.44
N THR A 205 -19.30 10.84 10.46
CA THR A 205 -19.32 10.38 9.06
C THR A 205 -18.03 9.65 8.69
N THR A 206 -18.12 8.66 7.80
CA THR A 206 -16.98 7.78 7.43
C THR A 206 -16.77 7.76 5.91
N PRO A 207 -16.19 8.84 5.31
CA PRO A 207 -15.96 8.97 3.87
C PRO A 207 -14.70 8.20 3.41
N THR A 208 -14.68 6.89 3.59
CA THR A 208 -13.51 6.04 3.35
C THR A 208 -12.99 6.11 1.92
N GLY A 209 -13.87 6.06 0.92
CA GLY A 209 -13.47 6.10 -0.49
C GLY A 209 -12.79 7.41 -0.90
N PRO A 210 -13.44 8.57 -0.67
CA PRO A 210 -12.81 9.86 -0.93
C PRO A 210 -11.49 10.07 -0.16
N ALA A 211 -11.43 9.66 1.11
CA ALA A 211 -10.21 9.74 1.90
C ALA A 211 -9.06 8.88 1.33
N LEU A 212 -9.37 7.67 0.83
CA LEU A 212 -8.39 6.83 0.14
C LEU A 212 -7.82 7.53 -1.10
N LEU A 213 -8.67 8.18 -1.90
CA LEU A 213 -8.25 8.89 -3.12
C LEU A 213 -7.32 10.08 -2.80
N GLU A 214 -7.59 10.84 -1.74
CA GLU A 214 -6.70 11.92 -1.30
C GLU A 214 -5.32 11.40 -0.89
N VAL A 215 -5.27 10.27 -0.17
CA VAL A 215 -3.99 9.64 0.21
C VAL A 215 -3.26 9.09 -1.02
N VAL A 216 -3.97 8.51 -1.99
CA VAL A 216 -3.39 8.08 -3.27
C VAL A 216 -2.74 9.26 -3.99
N GLU A 217 -3.44 10.40 -4.08
CA GLU A 217 -2.90 11.60 -4.71
C GLU A 217 -1.66 12.13 -3.96
N TYR A 218 -1.68 12.13 -2.62
CA TYR A 218 -0.51 12.49 -1.82
C TYR A 218 0.69 11.58 -2.12
N ILE A 219 0.49 10.26 -2.16
CA ILE A 219 1.55 9.30 -2.48
C ILE A 219 2.07 9.56 -3.91
N ARG A 220 1.18 9.77 -4.87
CA ARG A 220 1.52 10.07 -6.27
C ARG A 220 2.38 11.34 -6.39
N ALA A 221 1.97 12.42 -5.72
CA ALA A 221 2.65 13.71 -5.77
C ALA A 221 4.03 13.69 -5.09
N THR A 222 4.21 12.88 -4.04
CA THR A 222 5.42 12.91 -3.20
C THR A 222 6.41 11.78 -3.48
N CYS A 223 5.93 10.63 -3.97
CA CYS A 223 6.76 9.48 -4.32
C CYS A 223 6.93 9.32 -5.84
N GLY A 224 6.33 10.20 -6.64
CA GLY A 224 6.31 10.11 -8.10
C GLY A 224 5.43 8.97 -8.64
N LYS A 225 5.17 9.00 -9.95
CA LYS A 225 4.54 7.87 -10.66
C LYS A 225 5.48 6.66 -10.64
N ILE A 226 4.92 5.47 -10.50
CA ILE A 226 5.61 4.27 -10.99
C ILE A 226 5.50 4.38 -12.50
N GLU A 227 6.61 4.74 -13.17
CA GLU A 227 6.77 4.23 -14.53
C GLU A 227 6.86 2.73 -14.37
N VAL A 228 5.74 2.04 -14.65
CA VAL A 228 5.84 0.68 -15.13
C VAL A 228 6.50 0.88 -16.49
N GLU A 229 7.82 0.82 -16.54
CA GLU A 229 8.53 0.59 -17.79
C GLU A 229 8.04 -0.77 -18.29
N LEU A 230 6.91 -0.75 -19.02
CA LEU A 230 6.69 -1.71 -20.08
C LEU A 230 7.81 -1.43 -21.06
N ALA A 231 8.91 -2.18 -20.92
CA ALA A 231 9.91 -2.30 -21.95
C ALA A 231 9.23 -2.92 -23.18
N ASP A 232 8.71 -2.07 -24.06
CA ASP A 232 8.79 -2.20 -25.53
C ASP A 232 8.02 -1.06 -26.22
N ASP A 233 8.77 -0.14 -26.84
CA ASP A 233 8.75 0.06 -28.29
C ASP A 233 9.58 1.30 -28.67
N ALA A 234 10.91 1.14 -28.69
CA ALA A 234 11.81 2.09 -29.34
C ALA A 234 12.98 1.38 -30.04
N GLN A 235 12.72 0.28 -30.75
CA GLN A 235 13.66 -0.26 -31.74
C GLN A 235 13.06 -0.53 -33.13
N ILE A 236 11.80 -0.20 -33.39
CA ILE A 236 11.18 -0.35 -34.72
C ILE A 236 11.05 1.00 -35.44
N THR A 237 12.13 1.79 -35.55
CA THR A 237 12.17 2.92 -36.51
C THR A 237 13.53 3.17 -37.18
N SER A 238 14.60 2.43 -36.87
CA SER A 238 15.93 2.68 -37.48
C SER A 238 16.37 1.70 -38.57
N ARG A 239 15.54 0.72 -38.97
CA ARG A 239 15.92 -0.29 -39.99
C ARG A 239 15.30 -0.13 -41.38
N ASN A 240 14.62 0.98 -41.67
CA ASN A 240 14.08 1.28 -43.02
C ASN A 240 14.70 2.52 -43.69
N ARG A 241 16.02 2.70 -43.57
CA ARG A 241 16.80 3.62 -44.43
C ARG A 241 18.08 2.96 -44.93
N SER A 242 17.91 1.90 -45.72
CA SER A 242 18.99 1.38 -46.58
C SER A 242 18.37 0.52 -47.68
N ASN A 243 17.63 1.17 -48.59
CA ASN A 243 17.38 0.68 -49.95
C ASN A 243 16.73 1.77 -50.80
N GLU A 244 17.48 2.82 -51.12
CA GLU A 244 17.28 3.54 -52.38
C GLU A 244 18.50 3.26 -53.25
N VAL A 245 18.34 2.24 -54.09
CA VAL A 245 19.27 1.86 -55.13
C VAL A 245 19.17 2.92 -56.23
N ARG A 246 20.30 3.61 -56.47
CA ARG A 246 20.58 4.36 -57.69
C ARG A 246 20.21 3.52 -58.92
N SER A 247 19.36 4.06 -59.79
CA SER A 247 19.24 3.58 -61.16
C SER A 247 19.42 4.77 -62.09
N ASP A 248 20.66 4.92 -62.56
CA ASP A 248 20.97 5.63 -63.79
C ASP A 248 20.57 4.70 -64.95
N TYR A 249 19.69 5.16 -65.85
CA TYR A 249 19.70 4.69 -67.23
C TYR A 249 19.43 5.84 -68.20
N VAL A 250 20.42 6.01 -69.06
CA VAL A 250 20.50 6.85 -70.24
C VAL A 250 19.59 6.28 -71.34
N GLY A 251 18.88 7.16 -72.05
CA GLY A 251 18.10 6.87 -73.25
C GLY A 251 17.26 8.05 -73.67
#